data_AF-A0AAU4INS7-F1
#
_entry.id   AF-A0AAU4INS7-F1
#
_cell.length_a   1.000
_cell.length_b   1.000
_cell.length_c   1.000
_cell.angle_alpha   90.00
_cell.angle_beta   90.00
_cell.angle_gamma   90.00
#
_symmetry.space_group_name_H-M   'P 1'
#
loop_
_entity.id
_entity.type
_entity.pdbx_description
1 polymer ?
#
loop_
_entity_poly.entity_id
_entity_poly.type
_entity_poly.pdbx_seq_one_letter_code
_entity_poly.pdbx_strand_id
1 'polypeptide(L)'
;MPTPGEPISPTRQAAAAARAHGHPVAAGNWAVGMLMATTPCSARDALRILATAADLADVSVEDLASAMTATSCGAALPARLERALRRAVEAARTRGTPAGPRAAGLAPNPARIEEVLTRLRGCQARLAASPHDPAALRAMDDTAYTLCVLMGRPTALEAITAAEEQLAATALGTPSGSSGQRWAV
;
A
#
# COMPACT_ATOMS: atom_id res chain seq x y z
N MET A 1 -24.28 -33.39 47.15
CA MET A 1 -22.81 -33.24 47.00
C MET A 1 -22.45 -33.60 45.57
N PRO A 2 -21.90 -32.68 44.77
CA PRO A 2 -21.56 -32.96 43.36
C PRO A 2 -20.24 -33.74 43.26
N THR A 3 -20.20 -34.70 42.34
CA THR A 3 -19.06 -35.57 42.02
C THR A 3 -17.94 -34.80 41.30
N PRO A 4 -16.65 -35.05 41.61
CA PRO A 4 -15.55 -34.42 40.91
C PRO A 4 -15.16 -35.19 39.64
N GLY A 5 -14.91 -34.44 38.57
CA GLY A 5 -13.94 -34.80 37.53
C GLY A 5 -14.38 -35.87 36.54
N GLU A 6 -15.21 -35.49 35.57
CA GLU A 6 -15.19 -36.20 34.28
C GLU A 6 -14.02 -35.63 33.45
N PRO A 7 -12.97 -36.41 33.15
CA PRO A 7 -11.87 -35.93 32.33
C PRO A 7 -12.38 -35.72 30.91
N ILE A 8 -12.28 -34.48 30.44
CA ILE A 8 -12.58 -34.10 29.06
C ILE A 8 -11.71 -34.98 28.15
N SER A 9 -12.33 -35.93 27.45
CA SER A 9 -11.61 -36.93 26.67
C SER A 9 -10.70 -36.23 25.64
N PRO A 10 -9.43 -36.62 25.51
CA PRO A 10 -8.47 -35.98 24.60
C PRO A 10 -8.96 -35.98 23.15
N THR A 11 -9.77 -36.97 22.77
CA THR A 11 -10.41 -37.10 21.46
C THR A 11 -11.44 -36.00 21.19
N ARG A 12 -12.14 -35.52 22.22
CA ARG A 12 -13.14 -34.43 22.10
C ARG A 12 -12.47 -33.07 21.98
N GLN A 13 -11.32 -32.90 22.66
CA GLN A 13 -10.49 -31.69 22.57
C GLN A 13 -9.72 -31.63 21.24
N ALA A 14 -9.25 -32.78 20.73
CA ALA A 14 -8.67 -32.89 19.38
C ALA A 14 -9.72 -32.63 18.28
N ALA A 15 -10.95 -33.12 18.43
CA ALA A 15 -12.03 -32.84 17.49
C ALA A 15 -12.53 -31.38 17.55
N ALA A 16 -12.49 -30.73 18.72
CA ALA A 16 -12.78 -29.31 18.87
C ALA A 16 -11.65 -28.42 18.30
N ALA A 17 -10.38 -28.82 18.49
CA ALA A 17 -9.24 -28.18 17.87
C ALA A 17 -9.30 -28.33 16.34
N ALA A 18 -9.55 -29.53 15.81
CA ALA A 18 -9.71 -29.77 14.37
C ALA A 18 -10.90 -29.01 13.75
N ARG A 19 -11.98 -28.77 14.51
CA ARG A 19 -13.09 -27.90 14.10
C ARG A 19 -12.78 -26.40 14.20
N ALA A 20 -11.83 -26.00 15.05
CA ALA A 20 -11.30 -24.63 15.11
C ALA A 20 -10.26 -24.34 14.02
N HIS A 21 -9.69 -25.38 13.38
CA HIS A 21 -8.90 -25.27 12.15
C HIS A 21 -9.85 -25.09 10.95
N GLY A 22 -10.65 -24.01 11.03
CA GLY A 22 -11.67 -23.67 10.03
C GLY A 22 -11.11 -23.75 8.61
N HIS A 23 -12.00 -24.12 7.68
CA HIS A 23 -11.76 -24.29 6.24
C HIS A 23 -10.53 -23.52 5.72
N PRO A 24 -9.65 -24.13 4.90
CA PRO A 24 -8.42 -23.49 4.40
C PRO A 24 -8.66 -22.10 3.77
N VAL A 25 -9.85 -21.90 3.21
CA VAL A 25 -10.33 -20.62 2.68
C VAL A 25 -10.52 -19.54 3.77
N ALA A 26 -11.01 -19.92 4.95
CA ALA A 26 -11.17 -19.01 6.10
C ALA A 26 -9.82 -18.60 6.70
N ALA A 27 -8.87 -19.54 6.82
CA ALA A 27 -7.50 -19.24 7.25
C ALA A 27 -6.80 -18.29 6.27
N GLY A 28 -6.94 -18.54 4.96
CA GLY A 28 -6.44 -17.66 3.91
C GLY A 28 -7.04 -16.24 3.98
N ASN A 29 -8.37 -16.14 4.09
CA ASN A 29 -9.05 -14.85 4.18
C ASN A 29 -8.67 -14.06 5.44
N TRP A 30 -8.49 -14.74 6.57
CA TRP A 30 -8.04 -14.10 7.80
C TRP A 30 -6.60 -13.60 7.68
N ALA A 31 -5.68 -14.40 7.12
CA ALA A 31 -4.29 -13.98 6.90
C ALA A 31 -4.19 -12.76 5.97
N VAL A 32 -5.00 -12.72 4.91
CA VAL A 32 -5.13 -11.56 4.03
C VAL A 32 -5.65 -10.34 4.80
N GLY A 33 -6.73 -10.51 5.57
CA GLY A 33 -7.30 -9.43 6.38
C GLY A 33 -6.31 -8.88 7.43
N MET A 34 -5.56 -9.74 8.10
CA MET A 34 -4.54 -9.34 9.07
C MET A 34 -3.38 -8.58 8.41
N LEU A 35 -2.93 -9.02 7.23
CA LEU A 35 -1.88 -8.33 6.50
C LEU A 35 -2.35 -6.93 6.06
N MET A 36 -3.58 -6.81 5.56
CA MET A 36 -4.18 -5.53 5.18
C MET A 36 -4.40 -4.59 6.38
N ALA A 37 -4.68 -5.13 7.56
CA ALA A 37 -4.85 -4.33 8.78
C ALA A 37 -3.52 -3.76 9.30
N THR A 38 -2.41 -4.44 9.02
CA THR A 38 -1.07 -4.10 9.56
C THR A 38 -0.16 -3.44 8.52
N THR A 39 -0.50 -3.55 7.24
CA THR A 39 0.24 -2.96 6.12
C THR A 39 -0.73 -2.38 5.09
N PRO A 40 -0.53 -1.15 4.59
CA PRO A 40 -1.38 -0.57 3.56
C PRO A 40 -1.11 -1.28 2.21
N CYS A 41 -1.84 -2.36 1.95
CA CYS A 41 -1.75 -3.14 0.71
C CYS A 41 -3.14 -3.62 0.24
N SER A 42 -3.28 -3.86 -1.07
CA SER A 42 -4.51 -4.47 -1.61
C SER A 42 -4.60 -5.95 -1.22
N ALA A 43 -5.81 -6.55 -1.29
CA ALA A 43 -5.98 -7.99 -1.09
C ALA A 43 -5.15 -8.83 -2.09
N ARG A 44 -4.98 -8.33 -3.32
CA ARG A 44 -4.14 -8.96 -4.35
C ARG A 44 -2.66 -8.95 -3.96
N ASP A 45 -2.18 -7.84 -3.41
CA ASP A 45 -0.81 -7.74 -2.91
C ASP A 45 -0.60 -8.61 -1.68
N ALA A 46 -1.58 -8.67 -0.79
CA ALA A 46 -1.53 -9.55 0.37
C ALA A 46 -1.41 -11.03 -0.05
N LEU A 47 -2.20 -11.49 -1.02
CA LEU A 47 -2.09 -12.84 -1.57
C LEU A 47 -0.70 -13.10 -2.19
N ARG A 48 -0.14 -12.12 -2.91
CA ARG A 48 1.20 -12.22 -3.50
C ARG A 48 2.30 -12.28 -2.44
N ILE A 49 2.17 -11.49 -1.36
CA ILE A 49 3.09 -11.50 -0.22
C ILE A 49 3.03 -12.85 0.48
N LEU A 50 1.83 -13.40 0.72
CA LEU A 50 1.65 -14.72 1.33
C LEU A 50 2.25 -15.84 0.48
N ALA A 51 2.01 -15.82 -0.85
CA ALA A 51 2.63 -16.78 -1.76
C ALA A 51 4.17 -16.68 -1.74
N THR A 52 4.72 -15.47 -1.81
CA THR A 52 6.18 -15.26 -1.75
C THR A 52 6.76 -15.72 -0.42
N ALA A 53 6.06 -15.47 0.70
CA ALA A 53 6.50 -15.90 2.02
C ALA A 53 6.47 -17.44 2.16
N ALA A 54 5.44 -18.09 1.59
CA ALA A 54 5.31 -19.54 1.56
C ALA A 54 6.45 -20.17 0.75
N ASP A 55 6.76 -19.64 -0.45
CA ASP A 55 7.89 -20.07 -1.28
C ASP A 55 9.23 -19.90 -0.54
N LEU A 56 9.46 -18.76 0.11
CA LEU A 56 10.68 -18.49 0.89
C LEU A 56 10.83 -19.42 2.10
N ALA A 57 9.70 -19.89 2.64
CA ALA A 57 9.67 -20.81 3.77
C ALA A 57 9.59 -22.28 3.36
N ASP A 58 9.46 -22.59 2.07
CA ASP A 58 9.26 -23.94 1.54
C ASP A 58 8.07 -24.66 2.19
N VAL A 59 6.94 -23.94 2.30
CA VAL A 59 5.68 -24.45 2.85
C VAL A 59 4.52 -24.08 1.94
N SER A 60 3.37 -24.72 2.12
CA SER A 60 2.16 -24.30 1.43
C SER A 60 1.61 -22.99 1.99
N VAL A 61 0.89 -22.23 1.15
CA VAL A 61 0.18 -21.01 1.57
C VAL A 61 -0.87 -21.33 2.64
N GLU A 62 -1.47 -22.52 2.59
CA GLU A 62 -2.47 -22.99 3.55
C GLU A 62 -1.85 -23.26 4.93
N ASP A 63 -0.68 -23.88 4.97
CA ASP A 63 0.06 -24.14 6.22
C ASP A 63 0.54 -22.82 6.84
N LEU A 64 1.03 -21.89 6.01
CA LEU A 64 1.40 -20.55 6.45
C LEU A 64 0.19 -19.80 7.02
N ALA A 65 -0.96 -19.80 6.32
CA ALA A 65 -2.18 -19.14 6.77
C ALA A 65 -2.74 -19.76 8.06
N SER A 66 -2.64 -21.08 8.20
CA SER A 66 -3.02 -21.81 9.42
C SER A 66 -2.11 -21.44 10.60
N ALA A 67 -0.79 -21.37 10.36
CA ALA A 67 0.18 -20.93 11.37
C ALA A 67 -0.04 -19.47 11.78
N MET A 68 -0.37 -18.59 10.84
CA MET A 68 -0.75 -17.22 11.13
C MET A 68 -2.05 -17.16 11.94
N THR A 69 -3.07 -17.95 11.61
CA THR A 69 -4.33 -17.99 12.36
C THR A 69 -4.11 -18.48 13.79
N ALA A 70 -3.21 -19.45 14.02
CA ALA A 70 -2.86 -19.89 15.36
C ALA A 70 -2.27 -18.75 16.24
N THR A 71 -1.68 -17.71 15.63
CA THR A 71 -1.18 -16.54 16.38
C THR A 71 -2.29 -15.72 17.03
N SER A 72 -3.51 -15.75 16.49
CA SER A 72 -4.66 -15.08 17.12
C SER A 72 -5.03 -15.69 18.47
N CYS A 73 -4.66 -16.96 18.69
CA CYS A 73 -4.84 -17.67 19.95
C CYS A 73 -3.62 -17.53 20.89
N GLY A 74 -2.68 -16.62 20.58
CA GLY A 74 -1.48 -16.36 21.39
C GLY A 74 -0.31 -17.29 21.11
N ALA A 75 -0.38 -18.16 20.09
CA ALA A 75 0.76 -18.95 19.66
C ALA A 75 1.80 -18.07 18.94
N ALA A 76 3.09 -18.29 19.21
CA ALA A 76 4.13 -17.61 18.46
C ALA A 76 4.26 -18.21 17.06
N LEU A 77 4.42 -17.37 16.04
CA LEU A 77 4.72 -17.83 14.69
C LEU A 77 6.15 -18.43 14.69
N PRO A 78 6.37 -19.61 14.08
CA PRO A 78 7.71 -20.17 13.94
C PRO A 78 8.69 -19.16 13.31
N ALA A 79 9.88 -19.00 13.90
CA ALA A 79 10.85 -17.97 13.50
C ALA A 79 11.29 -18.03 12.02
N ARG A 80 11.14 -19.19 11.36
CA ARG A 80 11.37 -19.31 9.90
C ARG A 80 10.26 -18.61 9.11
N LEU A 81 8.99 -18.85 9.46
CA LEU A 81 7.83 -18.26 8.80
C LEU A 81 7.77 -16.75 9.04
N GLU A 82 8.08 -16.29 10.26
CA GLU A 82 8.12 -14.87 10.57
C GLU A 82 9.20 -14.12 9.76
N ARG A 83 10.40 -14.69 9.66
CA ARG A 83 11.48 -14.12 8.83
C ARG A 83 11.11 -14.11 7.34
N ALA A 84 10.48 -15.17 6.85
CA ALA A 84 10.03 -15.25 5.45
C ALA A 84 8.95 -14.19 5.16
N LEU A 85 7.95 -14.05 6.05
CA LEU A 85 6.88 -13.07 5.92
C LEU A 85 7.42 -11.64 5.95
N ARG A 86 8.30 -11.32 6.91
CA ARG A 86 8.94 -10.01 7.00
C ARG A 86 9.75 -9.67 5.75
N ARG A 87 10.55 -10.61 5.25
CA ARG A 87 11.29 -10.45 3.97
C ARG A 87 10.36 -10.25 2.78
N ALA A 88 9.25 -10.98 2.71
CA ALA A 88 8.26 -10.83 1.64
C ALA A 88 7.56 -9.46 1.68
N VAL A 89 7.20 -8.97 2.86
CA VAL A 89 6.62 -7.62 3.06
C VAL A 89 7.63 -6.53 2.71
N GLU A 90 8.88 -6.67 3.14
CA GLU A 90 9.98 -5.75 2.77
C GLU A 90 10.24 -5.76 1.25
N ALA A 91 10.25 -6.94 0.63
CA ALA A 91 10.37 -7.09 -0.81
C ALA A 91 9.19 -6.45 -1.55
N ALA A 92 7.97 -6.56 -1.05
CA ALA A 92 6.80 -5.92 -1.66
C ALA A 92 6.83 -4.39 -1.55
N ARG A 93 7.32 -3.85 -0.44
CA ARG A 93 7.50 -2.40 -0.24
C ARG A 93 8.62 -1.83 -1.12
N THR A 94 9.74 -2.53 -1.21
CA THR A 94 10.88 -2.14 -2.07
C THR A 94 10.56 -2.31 -3.55
N ARG A 95 9.72 -3.29 -3.91
CA ARG A 95 9.18 -3.47 -5.25
C ARG A 95 7.93 -2.61 -5.50
N GLY A 96 7.80 -1.44 -4.88
CA GLY A 96 6.72 -0.49 -5.16
C GLY A 96 6.39 -0.43 -6.66
N THR A 97 5.36 -1.20 -7.03
CA THR A 97 4.54 -1.28 -8.24
C THR A 97 5.22 -1.14 -9.62
N PRO A 98 5.43 -2.20 -10.42
CA PRO A 98 5.17 -2.08 -11.86
C PRO A 98 3.65 -1.98 -12.03
N ALA A 99 3.19 -0.88 -12.60
CA ALA A 99 1.79 -0.65 -12.91
C ALA A 99 1.20 -1.85 -13.68
N GLY A 100 0.39 -2.68 -13.02
CA GLY A 100 -0.67 -3.42 -13.72
C GLY A 100 -1.56 -2.42 -14.46
N PRO A 101 -2.28 -2.81 -15.53
CA PRO A 101 -3.01 -1.87 -16.38
C PRO A 101 -3.83 -0.98 -15.46
N ARG A 102 -3.43 0.31 -15.43
CA ARG A 102 -3.98 1.33 -14.53
C ARG A 102 -5.46 1.04 -14.40
N ALA A 103 -5.93 0.64 -13.21
CA ALA A 103 -7.32 0.88 -12.86
C ALA A 103 -7.53 2.33 -13.25
N ALA A 104 -8.34 2.61 -14.28
CA ALA A 104 -8.33 3.86 -15.03
C ALA A 104 -8.09 5.03 -14.04
N GLY A 105 -6.83 5.46 -13.98
CA GLY A 105 -6.29 6.02 -12.74
C GLY A 105 -6.94 7.36 -12.50
N LEU A 106 -7.42 7.60 -11.28
CA LEU A 106 -7.65 8.97 -10.82
C LEU A 106 -6.28 9.66 -10.78
N ALA A 107 -5.83 10.14 -11.93
CA ALA A 107 -4.69 11.01 -12.03
C ALA A 107 -5.08 12.37 -11.45
N PRO A 108 -4.21 13.03 -10.69
CA PRO A 108 -4.48 14.39 -10.24
C PRO A 108 -4.74 15.28 -11.44
N ASN A 109 -5.71 16.19 -11.32
CA ASN A 109 -6.04 17.15 -12.38
C ASN A 109 -4.77 17.95 -12.78
N PRO A 110 -4.37 17.95 -14.07
CA PRO A 110 -3.16 18.65 -14.53
C PRO A 110 -3.17 20.14 -14.18
N ALA A 111 -4.32 20.81 -14.23
CA ALA A 111 -4.42 22.23 -13.84
C ALA A 111 -4.02 22.46 -12.38
N ARG A 112 -4.36 21.52 -11.49
CA ARG A 112 -3.99 21.60 -10.08
C ARG A 112 -2.49 21.33 -9.87
N ILE A 113 -1.90 20.46 -10.68
CA ILE A 113 -0.44 20.24 -10.64
C ILE A 113 0.29 21.52 -11.08
N GLU A 114 -0.16 22.14 -12.16
CA GLU A 114 0.43 23.37 -12.69
C GLU A 114 0.33 24.54 -11.70
N GLU A 115 -0.82 24.69 -11.04
CA GLU A 115 -1.05 25.70 -9.98
C GLU A 115 -0.02 25.54 -8.85
N VAL A 116 0.15 24.32 -8.35
CA VAL A 116 1.05 24.02 -7.22
C VAL A 116 2.51 24.22 -7.62
N LEU A 117 2.93 23.80 -8.82
CA LEU A 117 4.29 24.05 -9.33
C LEU A 117 4.57 25.54 -9.53
N THR A 118 3.58 26.31 -9.99
CA THR A 118 3.70 27.77 -10.14
C THR A 118 3.84 28.46 -8.78
N ARG A 119 3.07 28.02 -7.78
CA ARG A 119 3.21 28.49 -6.40
C ARG A 119 4.59 28.16 -5.82
N LEU A 120 5.11 26.96 -6.09
CA LEU A 120 6.45 26.55 -5.65
C LEU A 120 7.54 27.48 -6.22
N ARG A 121 7.51 27.73 -7.54
CA ARG A 121 8.43 28.67 -8.20
C ARG A 121 8.31 30.09 -7.63
N GLY A 122 7.11 30.54 -7.33
CA GLY A 122 6.88 31.83 -6.67
C GLY A 122 7.51 31.92 -5.28
N CYS A 123 7.44 30.84 -4.48
CA CYS A 123 8.11 30.77 -3.19
C CYS A 123 9.64 30.76 -3.32
N GLN A 124 10.19 30.00 -4.28
CA GLN A 124 11.62 29.98 -4.58
C GLN A 124 12.13 31.37 -4.97
N ALA A 125 11.41 32.09 -5.83
CA ALA A 125 11.77 33.45 -6.23
C ALA A 125 11.77 34.42 -5.04
N ARG A 126 10.77 34.33 -4.15
CA ARG A 126 10.71 35.12 -2.92
C ARG A 126 11.87 34.83 -1.98
N LEU A 127 12.21 33.56 -1.79
CA LEU A 127 13.33 33.15 -0.94
C LEU A 127 14.69 33.54 -1.54
N ALA A 128 14.81 33.53 -2.87
CA ALA A 128 16.01 34.05 -3.54
C ALA A 128 16.18 35.56 -3.30
N ALA A 129 15.09 36.32 -3.25
CA ALA A 129 15.13 37.76 -2.93
C ALA A 129 15.27 38.05 -1.43
N SER A 130 14.69 37.20 -0.57
CA SER A 130 14.72 37.31 0.89
C SER A 130 14.83 35.93 1.54
N PRO A 131 16.06 35.43 1.79
CA PRO A 131 16.28 34.08 2.32
C PRO A 131 15.71 33.82 3.71
N HIS A 132 15.32 34.87 4.43
CA HIS A 132 14.84 34.79 5.82
C HIS A 132 13.36 35.14 5.95
N ASP A 133 12.62 35.23 4.84
CA ASP A 133 11.17 35.42 4.86
C ASP A 133 10.47 34.16 5.41
N PRO A 134 9.95 34.20 6.65
CA PRO A 134 9.37 33.02 7.29
C PRO A 134 8.05 32.60 6.63
N ALA A 135 7.34 33.53 5.99
CA ALA A 135 6.10 33.22 5.27
C ALA A 135 6.40 32.50 3.95
N ALA A 136 7.49 32.87 3.27
CA ALA A 136 7.93 32.18 2.05
C ALA A 136 8.45 30.77 2.35
N LEU A 137 9.18 30.58 3.46
CA LEU A 137 9.63 29.25 3.91
C LEU A 137 8.45 28.31 4.19
N ARG A 138 7.48 28.76 5.01
CA ARG A 138 6.27 27.98 5.31
C ARG A 138 5.47 27.64 4.05
N ALA A 139 5.27 28.63 3.17
CA ALA A 139 4.55 28.40 1.92
C ALA A 139 5.28 27.43 0.99
N MET A 140 6.62 27.43 0.98
CA MET A 140 7.43 26.47 0.24
C MET A 140 7.23 25.05 0.79
N ASP A 141 7.32 24.86 2.11
CA ASP A 141 7.13 23.56 2.77
C ASP A 141 5.72 23.00 2.54
N ASP A 142 4.68 23.83 2.70
CA ASP A 142 3.29 23.43 2.45
C ASP A 142 3.07 22.99 0.99
N THR A 143 3.69 23.71 0.04
CA THR A 143 3.58 23.43 -1.38
C THR A 143 4.35 22.14 -1.74
N ALA A 144 5.53 21.95 -1.17
CA ALA A 144 6.31 20.72 -1.33
C ALA A 144 5.56 19.51 -0.75
N TYR A 145 4.98 19.64 0.44
CA TYR A 145 4.14 18.59 1.05
C TYR A 145 2.91 18.28 0.18
N THR A 146 2.25 19.30 -0.35
CA THR A 146 1.12 19.13 -1.27
C THR A 146 1.52 18.34 -2.51
N LEU A 147 2.68 18.62 -3.12
CA LEU A 147 3.20 17.84 -4.25
C LEU A 147 3.48 16.38 -3.86
N CYS A 148 4.11 16.15 -2.71
CA CYS A 148 4.37 14.79 -2.22
C CYS A 148 3.08 13.97 -2.11
N VAL A 149 2.02 14.55 -1.55
CA VAL A 149 0.71 13.89 -1.42
C VAL A 149 0.05 13.69 -2.79
N LEU A 150 0.00 14.72 -3.65
CA LEU A 150 -0.61 14.61 -4.97
C LEU A 150 0.06 13.57 -5.86
N MET A 151 1.39 13.45 -5.77
CA MET A 151 2.18 12.55 -6.60
C MET A 151 2.44 11.19 -5.94
N GLY A 152 2.05 11.01 -4.67
CA GLY A 152 2.32 9.81 -3.89
C GLY A 152 3.82 9.52 -3.71
N ARG A 153 4.63 10.57 -3.55
CA ARG A 153 6.09 10.47 -3.43
C ARG A 153 6.55 10.84 -2.02
N PRO A 154 7.57 10.16 -1.47
CA PRO A 154 8.08 10.41 -0.12
C PRO A 154 8.95 11.66 -0.03
N THR A 155 9.52 12.14 -1.15
CA THR A 155 10.41 13.30 -1.18
C THR A 155 9.91 14.37 -2.14
N ALA A 156 10.20 15.63 -1.82
CA ALA A 156 9.79 16.78 -2.63
C ALA A 156 10.40 16.75 -4.04
N LEU A 157 11.67 16.33 -4.14
CA LEU A 157 12.36 16.21 -5.43
C LEU A 157 11.66 15.19 -6.34
N GLU A 158 11.39 13.97 -5.82
CA GLU A 158 10.67 12.95 -6.59
C GLU A 158 9.26 13.41 -6.97
N ALA A 159 8.59 14.14 -6.09
CA ALA A 159 7.27 14.70 -6.36
C ALA A 159 7.30 15.73 -7.49
N ILE A 160 8.28 16.63 -7.50
CA ILE A 160 8.45 17.64 -8.54
C ILE A 160 8.73 16.98 -9.89
N THR A 161 9.69 16.05 -9.95
CA THR A 161 10.01 15.33 -11.20
C THR A 161 8.80 14.58 -11.73
N ALA A 162 8.08 13.83 -10.89
CA ALA A 162 6.89 13.11 -11.32
C ALA A 162 5.76 14.05 -11.79
N ALA A 163 5.61 15.22 -11.17
CA ALA A 163 4.63 16.22 -11.56
C ALA A 163 4.95 16.82 -12.94
N GLU A 164 6.22 17.16 -13.19
CA GLU A 164 6.69 17.68 -14.48
C GLU A 164 6.54 16.63 -15.59
N GLU A 165 6.90 15.38 -15.33
CA GLU A 165 6.69 14.25 -16.25
C GLU A 165 5.22 14.05 -16.59
N GLN A 166 4.32 14.17 -15.60
CA GLN A 166 2.88 14.03 -15.83
C GLN A 166 2.31 15.19 -16.68
N LEU A 167 2.75 16.43 -16.45
CA LEU A 167 2.36 17.57 -17.29
C LEU A 167 2.89 17.41 -18.72
N ALA A 168 4.14 16.98 -18.89
CA ALA A 168 4.72 16.70 -20.19
C ALA A 168 3.96 15.57 -20.93
N ALA A 169 3.63 14.48 -20.23
CA ALA A 169 2.84 13.38 -20.80
C ALA A 169 1.42 13.82 -21.19
N THR A 170 0.80 14.73 -20.41
CA THR A 170 -0.52 15.28 -20.75
C THR A 170 -0.44 16.16 -22.00
N ALA A 171 0.59 17.00 -22.12
CA ALA A 171 0.81 17.85 -23.28
C ALA A 171 1.13 17.06 -24.57
N LEU A 172 1.85 15.93 -24.44
CA LEU A 172 2.13 15.02 -25.56
C LEU A 172 0.92 14.14 -25.91
N GLY A 173 0.06 13.86 -24.94
CA GLY A 173 -1.19 13.09 -25.11
C GLY A 173 -2.35 13.90 -25.68
N THR A 174 -2.25 15.23 -25.69
CA THR A 174 -3.09 16.09 -26.53
C THR A 174 -2.55 16.06 -27.97
N PRO A 175 -3.16 15.32 -28.92
CA PRO A 175 -2.88 15.57 -30.32
C PRO A 175 -3.21 17.03 -30.58
N SER A 176 -2.19 17.83 -30.87
CA SER A 176 -2.35 19.16 -31.47
C SER A 176 -2.94 18.93 -32.87
N GLY A 177 -4.24 18.73 -32.91
CA GLY A 177 -5.07 18.77 -34.10
C GLY A 177 -5.90 20.03 -34.02
N SER A 178 -5.46 21.08 -34.72
CA SER A 178 -6.38 22.12 -35.15
C SER A 178 -7.49 21.49 -36.01
N SER A 179 -8.76 21.75 -35.71
CA SER A 179 -9.75 22.20 -36.70
C SER A 179 -11.17 22.18 -36.11
N GLY A 180 -11.97 23.13 -36.57
CA GLY A 180 -13.26 23.49 -36.03
C GLY A 180 -14.30 22.36 -35.96
N GLN A 181 -14.89 22.25 -34.78
CA GLN A 181 -16.32 22.03 -34.62
C GLN A 181 -16.77 23.11 -33.63
N ARG A 182 -17.17 24.30 -34.07
CA ARG A 182 -18.49 24.61 -34.67
C ARG A 182 -19.62 23.92 -33.90
N TRP A 183 -19.75 24.26 -32.62
CA TRP A 183 -20.99 24.10 -31.88
C TRP A 183 -21.68 25.46 -31.80
N ALA A 184 -22.69 25.65 -32.65
CA ALA A 184 -23.87 26.49 -32.44
C ALA A 184 -24.67 26.49 -33.75
N VAL A 185 -25.68 25.62 -33.81
CA VAL A 185 -27.13 25.89 -33.95
C VAL A 185 -27.53 26.26 -35.37
#